data_AF-A0A9W8UIA0-F1
#
_entry.id   AF-A0A9W8UIA0-F1
#
_cell.length_a   1.000
_cell.length_b   1.000
_cell.length_c   1.000
_cell.angle_alpha   90.00
_cell.angle_beta   90.00
_cell.angle_gamma   90.00
#
_symmetry.space_group_name_H-M   'P 1'
#
loop_
_entity.id
_entity.type
_entity.pdbx_description
1 polymer ?
#
loop_
_entity_poly.entity_id
_entity_poly.type
_entity_poly.pdbx_seq_one_letter_code
_entity_poly.pdbx_strand_id
1 'polypeptide(L)'
;MAGVVKAIQRRKSTGIILANMGESYWSPEHKRAITVVDSRALSMPSLVHMGVQYHPQVNDIPGSESPLCHARTVLSTIVAKNANKNAKINIIAAGDSCEVIASLLDEEKTWAEWGPSLQGALFFCPAFYLDTKQAGLKDFLAKKSRGYSTSEKPLGTPLSGPEGNSTERIPPLGFPCYSTGEQSLDELCVISALEHGLSYLDEVANIPDYENPAVTIVERATAEEAVNAWDELSPDQKPMISAMDENQLQEQVKNIRRMRYFAKTGHVPDSDDEFDMKDEAAGSSLPVQPWEEASPRLT
;
A
#
# COMPACT_ATOMS: atom_id res chain seq x y z
N MET A 1 8.01 3.86 -11.13
CA MET A 1 7.78 5.32 -11.35
C MET A 1 7.10 5.71 -12.66
N ALA A 2 7.50 5.22 -13.84
CA ALA A 2 6.84 5.63 -15.10
C ALA A 2 5.32 5.37 -15.14
N GLY A 3 4.86 4.26 -14.55
CA GLY A 3 3.43 3.96 -14.39
C GLY A 3 2.69 4.99 -13.52
N VAL A 4 3.33 5.44 -12.44
CA VAL A 4 2.77 6.46 -11.52
C VAL A 4 2.54 7.77 -12.25
N VAL A 5 3.54 8.25 -12.99
CA VAL A 5 3.43 9.48 -13.78
C VAL A 5 2.31 9.37 -14.82
N LYS A 6 2.23 8.24 -15.54
CA LYS A 6 1.16 7.99 -16.51
C LYS A 6 -0.24 8.01 -15.86
N ALA A 7 -0.38 7.40 -14.68
CA ALA A 7 -1.65 7.41 -13.95
C ALA A 7 -2.05 8.83 -13.53
N ILE A 8 -1.11 9.64 -13.03
CA ILE A 8 -1.37 11.04 -12.67
C ILE A 8 -1.70 11.88 -13.90
N GLN A 9 -1.00 11.69 -15.03
CA GLN A 9 -1.24 12.42 -16.28
C GLN A 9 -2.64 12.19 -16.87
N ARG A 10 -3.34 11.12 -16.48
CA ARG A 10 -4.75 10.91 -16.88
C ARG A 10 -5.68 11.95 -16.25
N ARG A 11 -5.26 12.60 -15.16
CA ARG A 11 -6.00 13.70 -14.51
C ARG A 11 -5.70 15.00 -15.24
N LYS A 12 -6.77 15.70 -15.65
CA LYS A 12 -6.64 16.93 -16.43
C LYS A 12 -5.99 18.04 -15.60
N SER A 13 -5.23 18.91 -16.26
CA SER A 13 -4.68 20.15 -15.69
C SER A 13 -3.78 19.99 -14.46
N THR A 14 -3.02 18.89 -14.37
CA THR A 14 -2.11 18.61 -13.25
C THR A 14 -0.65 18.84 -13.64
N GLY A 15 0.05 19.69 -12.88
CA GLY A 15 1.52 19.77 -12.92
C GLY A 15 2.14 18.68 -12.07
N ILE A 16 3.20 18.03 -12.55
CA ILE A 16 3.86 16.93 -11.83
C ILE A 16 5.30 17.34 -11.52
N ILE A 17 5.65 17.28 -10.25
CA ILE A 17 7.03 17.35 -9.78
C ILE A 17 7.36 15.99 -9.20
N LEU A 18 8.36 15.33 -9.79
CA LEU A 18 8.89 14.07 -9.29
C LEU A 18 10.26 14.34 -8.67
N ALA A 19 10.43 13.94 -7.42
CA ALA A 19 11.70 14.09 -6.71
C ALA A 19 12.03 12.80 -6.00
N ASN A 20 13.25 12.31 -6.22
CA ASN A 20 13.78 11.13 -5.54
C ASN A 20 14.50 11.60 -4.27
N MET A 21 13.86 11.45 -3.10
CA MET A 21 14.39 11.97 -1.83
C MET A 21 15.72 11.34 -1.41
N GLY A 22 16.02 10.13 -1.87
CA GLY A 22 17.23 9.41 -1.49
C GLY A 22 18.47 9.77 -2.31
N GLU A 23 18.32 10.43 -3.46
CA GLU A 23 19.42 10.74 -4.39
C GLU A 23 20.22 11.99 -3.95
N SER A 24 20.77 11.96 -2.75
CA SER A 24 21.56 13.05 -2.15
C SER A 24 23.07 12.96 -2.39
N TYR A 25 23.54 11.92 -3.08
CA TYR A 25 24.97 11.69 -3.34
C TYR A 25 25.30 11.91 -4.81
N TRP A 26 26.21 12.84 -5.13
CA TRP A 26 26.75 13.01 -6.46
C TRP A 26 27.84 11.96 -6.75
N SER A 27 27.64 11.15 -7.78
CA SER A 27 28.66 10.23 -8.31
C SER A 27 29.40 10.86 -9.49
N PRO A 28 30.69 11.23 -9.34
CA PRO A 28 31.49 11.76 -10.45
C PRO A 28 31.65 10.75 -11.59
N GLU A 29 31.75 9.47 -11.25
CA GLU A 29 31.88 8.36 -12.20
C GLU A 29 30.65 8.25 -13.10
N HIS A 30 29.47 8.23 -12.50
CA HIS A 30 28.20 8.07 -13.23
C HIS A 30 27.62 9.40 -13.73
N LYS A 31 28.20 10.53 -13.32
CA LYS A 31 27.76 11.89 -13.63
C LYS A 31 26.27 12.11 -13.31
N ARG A 32 25.82 11.53 -12.20
CA ARG A 32 24.43 11.63 -11.73
C ARG A 32 24.36 11.57 -10.21
N ALA A 33 23.24 12.04 -9.69
CA ALA A 33 22.84 11.76 -8.32
C ALA A 33 22.47 10.27 -8.17
N ILE A 34 22.88 9.68 -7.07
CA ILE A 34 22.56 8.31 -6.64
C ILE A 34 22.24 8.33 -5.15
N THR A 35 21.72 7.23 -4.61
CA THR A 35 21.53 7.12 -3.17
C THR A 35 22.85 6.88 -2.45
N VAL A 36 22.91 7.25 -1.16
CA VAL A 36 24.07 6.93 -0.30
C VAL A 36 24.26 5.42 -0.15
N VAL A 37 23.19 4.64 -0.27
CA VAL A 37 23.25 3.17 -0.27
C VAL A 37 23.89 2.68 -1.57
N ASP A 38 23.43 3.17 -2.72
CA ASP A 38 23.98 2.79 -4.02
C ASP A 38 25.45 3.16 -4.15
N SER A 39 25.88 4.29 -3.57
CA SER A 39 27.29 4.71 -3.62
C SER A 39 28.22 3.71 -2.92
N ARG A 40 27.69 2.94 -1.95
CA ARG A 40 28.42 1.88 -1.24
C ARG A 40 28.33 0.53 -1.94
N ALA A 41 27.36 0.36 -2.83
CA ALA A 41 27.12 -0.87 -3.60
C ALA A 41 27.77 -0.85 -4.99
N LEU A 42 28.55 0.20 -5.30
CA LEU A 42 29.26 0.29 -6.58
C LEU A 42 30.27 -0.86 -6.72
N SER A 43 30.32 -1.45 -7.92
CA SER A 43 31.27 -2.51 -8.25
C SER A 43 32.70 -2.02 -8.09
N MET A 44 33.46 -2.66 -7.19
CA MET A 44 34.85 -2.31 -6.97
C MET A 44 35.77 -3.21 -7.80
N PRO A 45 36.94 -2.71 -8.26
CA PRO A 45 37.88 -3.51 -9.06
C PRO A 45 38.41 -4.77 -8.37
N SER A 46 38.33 -4.87 -7.04
CA SER A 46 38.82 -6.00 -6.25
C SER A 46 38.12 -6.07 -4.88
N LEU A 47 38.06 -7.28 -4.30
CA LEU A 47 37.52 -7.55 -2.95
C LEU A 47 38.32 -6.84 -1.82
N VAL A 48 39.56 -6.44 -2.07
CA VAL A 48 40.40 -5.71 -1.10
C VAL A 48 40.45 -4.20 -1.36
N HIS A 49 39.63 -3.69 -2.28
CA HIS A 49 39.58 -2.25 -2.53
C HIS A 49 38.91 -1.53 -1.36
N MET A 50 39.42 -0.35 -0.98
CA MET A 50 38.99 0.40 0.21
C MET A 50 37.60 1.07 0.10
N GLY A 51 36.80 0.69 -0.89
CA GLY A 51 35.51 1.32 -1.20
C GLY A 51 35.64 2.76 -1.73
N VAL A 52 34.49 3.36 -2.05
CA VAL A 52 34.40 4.79 -2.41
C VAL A 52 34.35 5.61 -1.13
N GLN A 53 35.33 6.48 -0.93
CA GLN A 53 35.32 7.42 0.18
C GLN A 53 34.44 8.63 -0.14
N TYR A 54 33.57 8.99 0.80
CA TYR A 54 32.77 10.20 0.72
C TYR A 54 33.64 11.43 0.98
N HIS A 55 33.52 12.42 0.10
CA HIS A 55 34.16 13.73 0.25
C HIS A 55 33.10 14.82 0.01
N PRO A 56 32.75 15.64 1.03
CA PRO A 56 31.67 16.64 0.93
C PRO A 56 31.77 17.54 -0.31
N GLN A 57 32.96 18.07 -0.59
CA GLN A 57 33.18 18.97 -1.74
C GLN A 57 32.98 18.31 -3.13
N VAL A 58 32.92 16.98 -3.18
CA VAL A 58 32.79 16.22 -4.42
C VAL A 58 31.41 15.56 -4.50
N ASN A 59 30.91 15.04 -3.38
CA ASN A 59 29.73 14.18 -3.34
C ASN A 59 28.47 14.89 -2.85
N ASP A 60 28.58 16.03 -2.17
CA ASP A 60 27.40 16.78 -1.78
C ASP A 60 26.80 17.50 -2.99
N ILE A 61 25.48 17.47 -3.04
CA ILE A 61 24.69 18.26 -3.97
C ILE A 61 24.19 19.48 -3.18
N PRO A 62 24.60 20.72 -3.52
CA PRO A 62 24.18 21.91 -2.79
C PRO A 62 22.65 22.03 -2.67
N GLY A 63 22.16 22.18 -1.44
CA GLY A 63 20.73 22.22 -1.11
C GLY A 63 20.03 20.86 -1.12
N SER A 64 20.75 19.76 -1.39
CA SER A 64 20.24 18.39 -1.42
C SER A 64 21.18 17.42 -0.70
N GLU A 65 21.91 17.90 0.30
CA GLU A 65 22.91 17.14 1.07
C GLU A 65 22.26 16.05 1.94
N SER A 66 20.98 16.21 2.25
CA SER A 66 20.16 15.24 2.97
C SER A 66 18.76 15.17 2.35
N PRO A 67 17.97 14.11 2.59
CA PRO A 67 16.58 14.03 2.14
C PRO A 67 15.74 15.23 2.56
N LEU A 68 15.94 15.73 3.79
CA LEU A 68 15.23 16.91 4.29
C LEU A 68 15.66 18.20 3.59
N CYS A 69 16.97 18.38 3.34
CA CYS A 69 17.45 19.51 2.53
C CYS A 69 16.86 19.46 1.11
N HIS A 70 16.85 18.27 0.49
CA HIS A 70 16.34 18.09 -0.85
C HIS A 70 14.83 18.40 -0.93
N ALA A 71 14.03 17.86 0.01
CA ALA A 71 12.60 18.17 0.11
C ALA A 71 12.34 19.67 0.27
N ARG A 72 13.14 20.35 1.11
CA ARG A 72 13.05 21.80 1.28
C ARG A 72 13.37 22.54 -0.02
N THR A 73 14.43 22.17 -0.71
CA THR A 73 14.80 22.75 -2.01
C THR A 73 13.70 22.56 -3.05
N VAL A 74 13.07 21.37 -3.08
CA VAL A 74 11.95 21.11 -3.98
C VAL A 74 10.78 22.06 -3.69
N LEU A 75 10.35 22.20 -2.43
CA LEU A 75 9.27 23.12 -2.08
C LEU A 75 9.66 24.59 -2.32
N SER A 76 10.71 25.06 -1.65
CA SER A 76 11.07 26.48 -1.61
C SER A 76 11.62 27.02 -2.93
N THR A 77 12.12 26.15 -3.81
CA THR A 77 12.74 26.57 -5.07
C THR A 77 11.94 26.08 -6.26
N ILE A 78 11.71 24.77 -6.37
CA ILE A 78 11.11 24.19 -7.58
C ILE A 78 9.60 24.49 -7.62
N VAL A 79 8.87 24.22 -6.54
CA VAL A 79 7.43 24.52 -6.49
C VAL A 79 7.23 26.03 -6.54
N ALA A 80 7.92 26.81 -5.71
CA ALA A 80 7.77 28.26 -5.68
C ALA A 80 8.02 28.95 -7.04
N LYS A 81 8.96 28.43 -7.85
CA LYS A 81 9.29 29.00 -9.16
C LYS A 81 8.33 28.56 -10.28
N ASN A 82 7.80 27.35 -10.21
CA ASN A 82 7.07 26.73 -11.33
C ASN A 82 5.56 26.60 -11.11
N ALA A 83 5.09 26.60 -9.86
CA ALA A 83 3.67 26.53 -9.55
C ALA A 83 3.01 27.90 -9.65
N ASN A 84 1.74 27.93 -10.09
CA ASN A 84 0.93 29.14 -9.99
C ASN A 84 0.73 29.52 -8.52
N LYS A 85 0.66 30.82 -8.22
CA LYS A 85 0.48 31.32 -6.83
C LYS A 85 -0.75 30.75 -6.11
N ASN A 86 -1.79 30.40 -6.87
CA ASN A 86 -3.03 29.83 -6.34
C ASN A 86 -3.14 28.32 -6.58
N ALA A 87 -2.05 27.66 -6.98
CA ALA A 87 -2.05 26.22 -7.20
C ALA A 87 -2.32 25.49 -5.89
N LYS A 88 -3.22 24.51 -5.96
CA LYS A 88 -3.42 23.55 -4.88
C LYS A 88 -2.42 22.41 -5.05
N ILE A 89 -1.82 22.00 -3.93
CA ILE A 89 -0.72 21.04 -3.91
C ILE A 89 -1.22 19.76 -3.27
N ASN A 90 -1.11 18.64 -4.00
CA ASN A 90 -1.28 17.30 -3.46
C ASN A 90 0.09 16.66 -3.25
N ILE A 91 0.27 16.00 -2.11
CA ILE A 91 1.50 15.31 -1.76
C ILE A 91 1.31 13.82 -1.96
N ILE A 92 2.28 13.16 -2.59
CA ILE A 92 2.35 11.71 -2.68
C ILE A 92 3.74 11.31 -2.23
N ALA A 93 3.84 10.60 -1.11
CA ALA A 93 5.09 10.12 -0.54
C ALA A 93 5.04 8.61 -0.32
N ALA A 94 6.21 7.98 -0.38
CA ALA A 94 6.37 6.54 -0.17
C ALA A 94 7.58 6.25 0.70
N GLY A 95 7.46 5.24 1.58
CA GLY A 95 8.51 4.81 2.51
C GLY A 95 9.02 5.96 3.37
N ASP A 96 10.35 6.05 3.55
CA ASP A 96 11.03 7.07 4.36
C ASP A 96 10.71 8.52 3.93
N SER A 97 10.32 8.73 2.66
CA SER A 97 9.93 10.07 2.19
C SER A 97 8.69 10.60 2.92
N CYS A 98 7.86 9.71 3.47
CA CYS A 98 6.71 10.11 4.27
C CYS A 98 7.14 10.87 5.53
N GLU A 99 8.15 10.35 6.25
CA GLU A 99 8.71 11.00 7.44
C GLU A 99 9.36 12.34 7.08
N VAL A 100 10.14 12.37 6.00
CA VAL A 100 10.85 13.57 5.55
C VAL A 100 9.88 14.71 5.27
N ILE A 101 8.80 14.44 4.52
CA ILE A 101 7.80 15.45 4.19
C ILE A 101 7.02 15.87 5.44
N ALA A 102 6.61 14.93 6.28
CA ALA A 102 5.85 15.26 7.47
C ALA A 102 6.69 16.09 8.47
N SER A 103 7.97 15.75 8.64
CA SER A 103 8.93 16.51 9.46
C SER A 103 9.16 17.92 8.92
N LEU A 104 9.31 18.05 7.59
CA LEU A 104 9.51 19.34 6.94
C LEU A 104 8.29 20.26 7.13
N LEU A 105 7.08 19.70 6.98
CA LEU A 105 5.84 20.45 7.17
C LEU A 105 5.55 20.79 8.64
N ASP A 106 6.16 20.08 9.59
CA ASP A 106 6.03 20.37 11.03
C ASP A 106 6.92 21.55 11.48
N GLU A 107 7.78 22.07 10.58
CA GLU A 107 8.52 23.31 10.79
C GLU A 107 7.61 24.52 10.63
N GLU A 108 7.59 25.42 11.63
CA GLU A 108 6.72 26.59 11.70
C GLU A 108 6.75 27.44 10.40
N LYS A 109 7.96 27.74 9.91
CA LYS A 109 8.13 28.55 8.69
C LYS A 109 7.58 27.85 7.45
N THR A 110 7.86 26.57 7.31
CA THR A 110 7.38 25.77 6.17
C THR A 110 5.87 25.66 6.21
N TRP A 111 5.28 25.39 7.38
CA TRP A 111 3.84 25.31 7.53
C TRP A 111 3.15 26.63 7.20
N ALA A 112 3.67 27.74 7.72
CA ALA A 112 3.12 29.08 7.46
C ALA A 112 3.12 29.43 5.96
N GLU A 113 4.15 29.02 5.23
CA GLU A 113 4.27 29.28 3.79
C GLU A 113 3.40 28.32 2.94
N TRP A 114 3.45 27.02 3.22
CA TRP A 114 2.92 25.99 2.32
C TRP A 114 1.60 25.38 2.78
N GLY A 115 1.32 25.34 4.09
CA GLY A 115 0.12 24.74 4.67
C GLY A 115 -1.19 25.20 4.01
N PRO A 116 -1.42 26.50 3.78
CA PRO A 116 -2.63 27.01 3.11
C PRO A 116 -2.82 26.55 1.65
N SER A 117 -1.73 26.12 0.99
CA SER A 117 -1.73 25.65 -0.40
C SER A 117 -1.95 24.15 -0.52
N LEU A 118 -1.80 23.38 0.56
CA LEU A 118 -2.02 21.94 0.56
C LEU A 118 -3.51 21.61 0.39
N GLN A 119 -3.80 20.61 -0.44
CA GLN A 119 -5.15 20.11 -0.70
C GLN A 119 -5.37 18.73 -0.10
N GLY A 120 -4.48 17.78 -0.35
CA GLY A 120 -4.50 16.46 0.29
C GLY A 120 -3.16 15.75 0.21
N ALA A 121 -3.01 14.65 0.94
CA ALA A 121 -1.78 13.85 0.92
C ALA A 121 -2.05 12.34 0.91
N LEU A 122 -1.18 11.62 0.22
CA LEU A 122 -1.11 10.17 0.21
C LEU A 122 0.25 9.71 0.74
N PHE A 123 0.22 8.79 1.70
CA PHE A 123 1.40 8.19 2.28
C PHE A 123 1.37 6.68 2.05
N PHE A 124 2.29 6.17 1.25
CA PHE A 124 2.39 4.74 0.95
C PHE A 124 3.49 4.09 1.79
N CYS A 125 3.14 3.01 2.47
CA CYS A 125 3.99 2.28 3.39
C CYS A 125 4.74 3.23 4.36
N PRO A 126 4.01 4.11 5.11
CA PRO A 126 4.64 5.05 6.03
C PRO A 126 5.25 4.33 7.24
N ALA A 127 6.50 4.65 7.57
CA ALA A 127 7.22 4.05 8.68
C ALA A 127 7.85 5.11 9.59
N PHE A 128 7.02 5.86 10.32
CA PHE A 128 7.50 6.87 11.27
C PHE A 128 6.53 7.09 12.42
N TYR A 129 7.03 7.74 13.48
CA TYR A 129 6.24 8.24 14.59
C TYR A 129 6.33 9.75 14.58
N LEU A 130 5.21 10.46 14.45
CA LEU A 130 5.22 11.91 14.43
C LEU A 130 4.42 12.47 15.60
N ASP A 131 5.15 13.08 16.53
CA ASP A 131 4.57 14.00 17.50
C ASP A 131 4.51 15.39 16.85
N THR A 132 3.36 15.71 16.26
CA THR A 132 3.17 16.94 15.47
C THR A 132 3.12 18.16 16.37
N LYS A 133 4.00 19.13 16.09
CA LYS A 133 4.05 20.43 16.78
C LYS A 133 3.01 21.40 16.23
N GLN A 134 2.80 21.40 14.90
CA GLN A 134 1.88 22.32 14.26
C GLN A 134 0.45 21.78 14.32
N ALA A 135 -0.43 22.48 15.04
CA ALA A 135 -1.85 22.12 15.12
C ALA A 135 -2.50 22.04 13.72
N GLY A 136 -2.12 22.95 12.81
CA GLY A 136 -2.62 22.91 11.44
C GLY A 136 -2.18 21.67 10.66
N LEU A 137 -0.95 21.19 10.88
CA LEU A 137 -0.48 19.94 10.26
C LEU A 137 -1.25 18.74 10.82
N LYS A 138 -1.44 18.69 12.15
CA LYS A 138 -2.23 17.64 12.79
C LYS A 138 -3.64 17.55 12.20
N ASP A 139 -4.32 18.69 12.05
CA ASP A 139 -5.65 18.76 11.44
C ASP A 139 -5.63 18.35 9.96
N PHE A 140 -4.63 18.80 9.19
CA PHE A 140 -4.47 18.43 7.78
C PHE A 140 -4.24 16.92 7.60
N LEU A 141 -3.39 16.31 8.43
CA LEU A 141 -3.15 14.87 8.41
C LEU A 141 -4.45 14.12 8.70
N ALA A 142 -5.12 14.45 9.81
CA ALA A 142 -6.33 13.76 10.22
C ALA A 142 -7.47 13.87 9.19
N LYS A 143 -7.65 15.06 8.59
CA LYS A 143 -8.82 15.36 7.74
C LYS A 143 -8.58 15.16 6.25
N LYS A 144 -7.36 15.34 5.75
CA LYS A 144 -7.07 15.43 4.31
C LYS A 144 -5.88 14.58 3.88
N SER A 145 -5.42 13.67 4.73
CA SER A 145 -4.38 12.71 4.37
C SER A 145 -4.84 11.27 4.54
N ARG A 146 -4.28 10.38 3.73
CA ARG A 146 -4.55 8.94 3.81
C ARG A 146 -3.28 8.12 3.69
N GLY A 147 -3.18 7.10 4.53
CA GLY A 147 -2.13 6.09 4.52
C GLY A 147 -2.55 4.85 3.74
N TYR A 148 -1.56 4.16 3.18
CA TYR A 148 -1.70 2.84 2.60
C TYR A 148 -0.59 1.93 3.09
N SER A 149 -0.92 0.76 3.64
CA SER A 149 0.06 -0.21 4.14
C SER A 149 -0.21 -1.61 3.59
N THR A 150 0.83 -2.44 3.58
CA THR A 150 0.74 -3.85 3.24
C THR A 150 -0.22 -4.58 4.21
N SER A 151 -1.08 -5.41 3.65
CA SER A 151 -2.05 -6.23 4.37
C SER A 151 -2.62 -7.30 3.45
N GLU A 152 -2.94 -8.46 4.00
CA GLU A 152 -3.66 -9.55 3.30
C GLU A 152 -5.12 -9.18 2.99
N LYS A 153 -5.65 -8.10 3.59
CA LYS A 153 -7.01 -7.62 3.36
C LYS A 153 -7.14 -7.03 1.95
N PRO A 154 -8.33 -7.08 1.32
CA PRO A 154 -8.55 -6.45 0.01
C PRO A 154 -8.17 -4.97 -0.02
N LEU A 155 -7.72 -4.49 -1.19
CA LEU A 155 -7.40 -3.08 -1.43
C LEU A 155 -8.53 -2.16 -0.93
N GLY A 156 -8.15 -1.10 -0.21
CA GLY A 156 -9.10 -0.11 0.31
C GLY A 156 -9.84 -0.55 1.57
N THR A 157 -9.54 -1.73 2.13
CA THR A 157 -10.03 -2.10 3.46
C THR A 157 -9.38 -1.21 4.51
N PRO A 158 -10.14 -0.54 5.40
CA PRO A 158 -9.53 0.25 6.45
C PRO A 158 -8.75 -0.61 7.45
N LEU A 159 -7.53 -0.18 7.78
CA LEU A 159 -6.64 -0.86 8.71
C LEU A 159 -6.52 -0.10 10.03
N SER A 160 -6.43 1.22 9.98
CA SER A 160 -6.34 2.06 11.17
C SER A 160 -7.02 3.42 10.99
N GLY A 161 -7.40 4.03 12.11
CA GLY A 161 -7.70 5.44 12.19
C GLY A 161 -6.43 6.26 12.47
N PRO A 162 -6.57 7.58 12.71
CA PRO A 162 -5.45 8.47 13.04
C PRO A 162 -4.61 8.01 14.25
N GLU A 163 -5.26 7.35 15.22
CA GLU A 163 -4.64 6.85 16.44
C GLU A 163 -3.85 5.54 16.25
N GLY A 164 -3.81 5.00 15.03
CA GLY A 164 -3.13 3.75 14.72
C GLY A 164 -3.99 2.50 15.00
N ASN A 165 -3.36 1.34 14.88
CA ASN A 165 -3.94 0.03 15.19
C ASN A 165 -2.82 -0.96 15.53
N SER A 166 -2.71 -1.35 16.81
CA SER A 166 -1.69 -2.27 17.28
C SER A 166 -1.81 -3.67 16.68
N THR A 167 -3.02 -4.14 16.38
CA THR A 167 -3.29 -5.47 15.79
C THR A 167 -2.73 -5.56 14.37
N GLU A 168 -2.82 -4.47 13.61
CA GLU A 168 -2.22 -4.35 12.27
C GLU A 168 -0.76 -3.83 12.31
N ARG A 169 -0.19 -3.61 13.52
CA ARG A 169 1.14 -3.02 13.74
C ARG A 169 1.32 -1.64 13.09
N ILE A 170 0.23 -0.88 12.99
CA ILE A 170 0.24 0.48 12.45
C ILE A 170 0.34 1.47 13.62
N PRO A 171 1.39 2.30 13.68
CA PRO A 171 1.52 3.30 14.74
C PRO A 171 0.48 4.43 14.60
N PRO A 172 0.34 5.30 15.61
CA PRO A 172 -0.47 6.52 15.51
C PRO A 172 0.16 7.50 14.52
N LEU A 173 -0.20 7.35 13.24
CA LEU A 173 0.34 8.16 12.14
C LEU A 173 -0.35 9.53 12.00
N GLY A 174 -1.48 9.74 12.68
CA GLY A 174 -2.27 10.97 12.60
C GLY A 174 -3.22 11.03 11.41
N PHE A 175 -3.34 9.96 10.63
CA PHE A 175 -4.28 9.82 9.51
C PHE A 175 -4.79 8.38 9.38
N PRO A 176 -5.96 8.15 8.77
CA PRO A 176 -6.46 6.80 8.55
C PRO A 176 -5.59 6.04 7.53
N CYS A 177 -5.31 4.77 7.81
CA CYS A 177 -4.54 3.87 6.95
C CYS A 177 -5.41 2.75 6.37
N TYR A 178 -5.16 2.39 5.12
CA TYR A 178 -5.93 1.41 4.36
C TYR A 178 -5.03 0.34 3.75
N SER A 179 -5.59 -0.83 3.46
CA SER A 179 -4.88 -1.91 2.80
C SER A 179 -4.56 -1.54 1.36
N THR A 180 -3.35 -1.90 0.92
CA THR A 180 -2.96 -1.90 -0.50
C THR A 180 -3.42 -3.13 -1.26
N GLY A 181 -3.87 -4.17 -0.56
CA GLY A 181 -4.06 -5.51 -1.12
C GLY A 181 -2.75 -6.27 -1.33
N GLU A 182 -1.60 -5.66 -1.02
CA GLU A 182 -0.29 -6.30 -1.10
C GLU A 182 0.07 -6.93 0.23
N GLN A 183 0.38 -8.22 0.22
CA GLN A 183 0.61 -8.98 1.45
C GLN A 183 1.91 -8.58 2.17
N SER A 184 2.99 -8.36 1.42
CA SER A 184 4.32 -8.28 2.03
C SER A 184 5.36 -7.42 1.30
N LEU A 185 5.07 -6.95 0.07
CA LEU A 185 6.03 -6.19 -0.73
C LEU A 185 5.71 -4.70 -0.67
N ASP A 186 6.41 -3.99 0.21
CA ASP A 186 6.23 -2.56 0.39
C ASP A 186 6.53 -1.75 -0.89
N GLU A 187 7.44 -2.23 -1.75
CA GLU A 187 7.75 -1.60 -3.04
C GLU A 187 6.56 -1.63 -4.01
N LEU A 188 5.62 -2.56 -3.82
CA LEU A 188 4.40 -2.67 -4.62
C LEU A 188 3.25 -1.83 -4.05
N CYS A 189 3.34 -1.34 -2.79
CA CYS A 189 2.31 -0.50 -2.16
C CYS A 189 1.79 0.60 -3.11
N VAL A 190 2.73 1.38 -3.66
CA VAL A 190 2.39 2.50 -4.56
C VAL A 190 1.70 1.97 -5.80
N ILE A 191 2.22 0.92 -6.44
CA ILE A 191 1.69 0.42 -7.71
C ILE A 191 0.24 -0.06 -7.54
N SER A 192 -0.01 -0.85 -6.50
CA SER A 192 -1.27 -1.55 -6.32
C SER A 192 -2.38 -0.63 -5.81
N ALA A 193 -2.04 0.34 -4.95
CA ALA A 193 -3.02 1.26 -4.38
C ALA A 193 -3.06 2.64 -5.06
N LEU A 194 -2.25 2.93 -6.09
CA LEU A 194 -2.16 4.26 -6.68
C LEU A 194 -3.51 4.79 -7.16
N GLU A 195 -4.22 4.04 -8.01
CA GLU A 195 -5.46 4.56 -8.61
C GLU A 195 -6.55 4.77 -7.55
N HIS A 196 -6.59 3.91 -6.54
CA HIS A 196 -7.47 4.08 -5.39
C HIS A 196 -7.12 5.34 -4.58
N GLY A 197 -5.82 5.56 -4.30
CA GLY A 197 -5.36 6.76 -3.61
C GLY A 197 -5.57 8.04 -4.41
N LEU A 198 -5.32 8.01 -5.72
CA LEU A 198 -5.54 9.18 -6.55
C LEU A 198 -7.05 9.48 -6.73
N SER A 199 -7.93 8.48 -6.72
CA SER A 199 -9.39 8.70 -6.66
C SER A 199 -9.80 9.41 -5.37
N TYR A 200 -9.17 9.07 -4.24
CA TYR A 200 -9.34 9.82 -2.99
C TYR A 200 -8.90 11.29 -3.13
N LEU A 201 -7.77 11.57 -3.77
CA LEU A 201 -7.37 12.97 -4.00
C LEU A 201 -8.36 13.72 -4.91
N ASP A 202 -8.97 13.04 -5.87
CA ASP A 202 -10.05 13.61 -6.68
C ASP A 202 -11.30 13.93 -5.82
N GLU A 203 -11.65 13.08 -4.85
CA GLU A 203 -12.73 13.36 -3.89
C GLU A 203 -12.42 14.59 -3.03
N VAL A 204 -11.22 14.65 -2.44
CA VAL A 204 -10.74 15.78 -1.62
C VAL A 204 -10.79 17.09 -2.41
N ALA A 205 -10.51 17.04 -3.71
CA ALA A 205 -10.53 18.21 -4.58
C ALA A 205 -11.94 18.68 -4.97
N ASN A 206 -12.89 17.74 -5.12
CA ASN A 206 -14.22 18.02 -5.65
C ASN A 206 -15.28 18.26 -4.58
N ILE A 207 -15.07 17.78 -3.35
CA ILE A 207 -16.01 17.93 -2.24
C ILE A 207 -15.60 19.15 -1.39
N PRO A 208 -16.43 20.21 -1.31
CA PRO A 208 -16.18 21.34 -0.42
C PRO A 208 -16.08 20.89 1.03
N ASP A 209 -15.12 21.45 1.76
CA ASP A 209 -14.88 21.15 3.19
C ASP A 209 -14.74 19.65 3.50
N TYR A 210 -14.17 18.89 2.55
CA TYR A 210 -13.90 17.47 2.75
C TYR A 210 -13.11 17.22 4.03
N GLU A 211 -13.59 16.24 4.80
CA GLU A 211 -12.89 15.62 5.91
C GLU A 211 -12.96 14.10 5.75
N ASN A 212 -11.87 13.41 6.10
CA ASN A 212 -11.83 11.95 6.13
C ASN A 212 -12.98 11.41 6.98
N PRO A 213 -13.72 10.40 6.49
CA PRO A 213 -14.79 9.79 7.26
C PRO A 213 -14.23 9.06 8.48
N ALA A 214 -15.05 8.95 9.54
CA ALA A 214 -14.74 8.09 10.67
C ALA A 214 -14.61 6.63 10.18
N VAL A 215 -13.48 6.01 10.47
CA VAL A 215 -13.18 4.66 10.04
C VAL A 215 -13.63 3.68 11.12
N THR A 216 -14.57 2.80 10.77
CA THR A 216 -14.89 1.63 11.61
C THR A 216 -13.89 0.52 11.32
N ILE A 217 -12.96 0.29 12.25
CA ILE A 217 -12.01 -0.82 12.17
C ILE A 217 -12.69 -2.06 12.73
N VAL A 218 -12.83 -3.09 11.90
CA VAL A 218 -13.20 -4.43 12.39
C VAL A 218 -11.92 -5.14 12.79
N GLU A 219 -11.67 -5.20 14.09
CA GLU A 219 -10.52 -5.93 14.63
C GLU A 219 -10.70 -7.43 14.40
N ARG A 220 -9.61 -8.10 14.03
CA ARG A 220 -9.58 -9.56 13.97
C ARG A 220 -9.52 -10.08 15.40
N ALA A 221 -10.48 -10.92 15.79
CA ALA A 221 -10.42 -11.61 17.07
C ALA A 221 -9.07 -12.34 17.19
N THR A 222 -8.43 -12.20 18.36
CA THR A 222 -7.21 -12.94 18.69
C THR A 222 -7.48 -14.44 18.65
N ALA A 223 -6.43 -15.26 18.51
CA ALA A 223 -6.60 -16.72 18.52
C ALA A 223 -7.27 -17.20 19.83
N GLU A 224 -6.98 -16.55 20.95
CA GLU A 224 -7.58 -16.83 22.25
C GLU A 224 -9.06 -16.44 22.29
N GLU A 225 -9.42 -15.24 21.80
CA GLU A 225 -10.81 -14.82 21.67
C GLU A 225 -11.60 -15.70 20.69
N ALA A 226 -10.97 -16.14 19.61
CA ALA A 226 -11.60 -17.03 18.62
C ALA A 226 -11.87 -18.42 19.21
N VAL A 227 -10.94 -18.96 20.01
CA VAL A 227 -11.12 -20.24 20.74
C VAL A 227 -12.20 -20.11 21.80
N ASN A 228 -12.19 -19.03 22.59
CA ASN A 228 -13.21 -18.80 23.61
C ASN A 228 -14.60 -18.61 22.99
N ALA A 229 -14.70 -17.82 21.92
CA ALA A 229 -15.94 -17.65 21.17
C ALA A 229 -16.41 -18.99 20.56
N TRP A 230 -15.48 -19.83 20.07
CA TRP A 230 -15.80 -21.15 19.56
C TRP A 230 -16.36 -22.08 20.65
N ASP A 231 -15.84 -22.00 21.87
CA ASP A 231 -16.32 -22.79 23.00
C ASP A 231 -17.69 -22.34 23.49
N GLU A 232 -17.97 -21.03 23.40
CA GLU A 232 -19.25 -20.41 23.76
C GLU A 232 -20.40 -20.68 22.76
N LEU A 233 -20.09 -21.04 21.51
CA LEU A 233 -21.11 -21.40 20.52
C LEU A 233 -21.91 -22.64 20.97
N SER A 234 -23.23 -22.62 20.78
CA SER A 234 -24.03 -23.82 21.03
C SER A 234 -23.69 -24.92 20.01
N PRO A 235 -23.89 -26.21 20.34
CA PRO A 235 -23.61 -27.31 19.41
C PRO A 235 -24.28 -27.15 18.04
N ASP A 236 -25.46 -26.51 18.00
CA ASP A 236 -26.23 -26.26 16.77
C ASP A 236 -25.61 -25.18 15.87
N GLN A 237 -24.75 -24.32 16.43
CA GLN A 237 -24.02 -23.28 15.72
C GLN A 237 -22.63 -23.74 15.28
N LYS A 238 -22.11 -24.84 15.86
CA LYS A 238 -20.84 -25.43 15.44
C LYS A 238 -21.10 -26.26 14.17
N PRO A 239 -20.23 -26.14 13.14
CA PRO A 239 -20.32 -27.00 11.97
C PRO A 239 -20.21 -28.47 12.41
N MET A 240 -21.09 -29.31 11.86
CA MET A 240 -21.09 -30.73 12.17
C MET A 240 -19.87 -31.38 11.53
N ILE A 241 -18.88 -31.73 12.34
CA ILE A 241 -17.71 -32.49 11.93
C ILE A 241 -18.00 -33.96 12.26
N SER A 242 -18.28 -34.76 11.24
CA SER A 242 -18.38 -36.22 11.37
C SER A 242 -17.19 -36.88 10.70
N ALA A 243 -16.59 -37.86 11.36
CA ALA A 243 -15.64 -38.75 10.71
C ALA A 243 -16.42 -39.66 9.73
N MET A 244 -16.01 -39.65 8.46
CA MET A 244 -16.56 -40.48 7.40
C MET A 244 -15.52 -41.52 7.00
N ASP A 245 -15.96 -42.74 6.69
CA ASP A 245 -15.06 -43.77 6.18
C ASP A 245 -14.50 -43.35 4.82
N GLU A 246 -13.23 -43.66 4.57
CA GLU A 246 -12.51 -43.25 3.36
C GLU A 246 -13.20 -43.72 2.09
N ASN A 247 -13.81 -44.92 2.10
CA ASN A 247 -14.54 -45.44 0.94
C ASN A 247 -15.80 -44.64 0.66
N GLN A 248 -16.51 -44.23 1.72
CA GLN A 248 -17.72 -43.41 1.56
C GLN A 248 -17.36 -41.99 1.09
N LEU A 249 -16.25 -41.44 1.59
CA LEU A 249 -15.73 -40.14 1.13
C LEU A 249 -15.39 -40.19 -0.36
N GLN A 250 -14.71 -41.24 -0.82
CA GLN A 250 -14.41 -41.42 -2.24
C GLN A 250 -15.67 -41.52 -3.10
N GLU A 251 -16.71 -42.20 -2.62
CA GLU A 251 -18.00 -42.30 -3.31
C GLU A 251 -18.71 -40.94 -3.41
N GLN A 252 -18.70 -40.14 -2.34
CA GLN A 252 -19.26 -38.78 -2.39
C GLN A 252 -18.49 -37.85 -3.33
N VAL A 253 -17.14 -37.89 -3.29
CA VAL A 253 -16.30 -37.12 -4.21
C VAL A 253 -16.58 -37.51 -5.66
N LYS A 254 -16.73 -38.81 -5.94
CA LYS A 254 -17.09 -39.33 -7.27
C LYS A 254 -18.47 -38.80 -7.72
N ASN A 255 -19.47 -38.81 -6.84
CA ASN A 255 -20.79 -38.28 -7.14
C ASN A 255 -20.79 -36.76 -7.40
N ILE A 256 -20.02 -36.00 -6.63
CA ILE A 256 -19.86 -34.55 -6.83
C ILE A 256 -19.22 -34.26 -8.20
N ARG A 257 -18.17 -35.01 -8.58
CA ARG A 257 -17.53 -34.90 -9.91
C ARG A 257 -18.50 -35.20 -11.04
N ARG A 258 -19.31 -36.26 -10.90
CA ARG A 258 -20.34 -36.63 -11.89
C ARG A 258 -21.37 -35.52 -12.08
N MET A 259 -21.85 -34.93 -10.97
CA MET A 259 -22.79 -33.80 -11.01
C MET A 259 -22.18 -32.56 -11.68
N ARG A 260 -20.89 -32.29 -11.43
CA ARG A 260 -20.18 -31.16 -12.06
C ARG A 260 -19.97 -31.38 -13.55
N TYR A 261 -19.58 -32.60 -13.96
CA TYR A 261 -19.47 -32.96 -15.37
C TYR A 261 -20.81 -32.78 -16.09
N PHE A 262 -21.91 -33.26 -15.49
CA PHE A 262 -23.27 -33.06 -16.02
C PHE A 262 -23.63 -31.57 -16.12
N ALA A 263 -23.33 -30.76 -15.09
CA ALA A 263 -23.60 -29.32 -15.14
C ALA A 263 -22.82 -28.60 -16.25
N LYS A 264 -21.61 -29.06 -16.59
CA LYS A 264 -20.79 -28.51 -17.68
C LYS A 264 -21.23 -28.99 -19.07
N THR A 265 -21.55 -30.27 -19.21
CA THR A 265 -21.72 -30.91 -20.54
C THR A 265 -23.18 -31.20 -20.89
N GLY A 266 -24.08 -31.15 -19.92
CA GLY A 266 -25.48 -31.54 -20.07
C GLY A 266 -25.70 -33.05 -20.25
N HIS A 267 -24.65 -33.86 -20.12
CA HIS A 267 -24.70 -35.31 -20.35
C HIS A 267 -24.27 -36.09 -19.09
N VAL A 268 -25.00 -37.16 -18.79
CA VAL A 268 -24.67 -38.05 -17.66
C VAL A 268 -23.65 -39.06 -18.16
N PRO A 269 -22.52 -39.27 -17.49
CA PRO A 269 -21.54 -40.28 -17.89
C PRO A 269 -22.16 -41.69 -17.95
N ASP A 270 -21.82 -42.42 -19.02
CA ASP A 270 -22.39 -43.75 -19.33
C ASP A 270 -21.79 -44.89 -18.48
N SER A 271 -20.61 -44.69 -17.89
CA SER A 271 -19.94 -45.68 -17.05
C SER A 271 -19.55 -45.13 -15.66
N ASP A 272 -19.41 -46.03 -14.71
CA ASP A 272 -18.88 -45.72 -13.38
C ASP A 272 -17.34 -45.65 -13.36
N ASP A 273 -16.67 -45.86 -14.49
CA ASP A 273 -15.21 -45.79 -14.57
C ASP A 273 -14.76 -44.34 -14.85
N GLU A 274 -13.79 -43.83 -14.09
CA GLU A 274 -13.27 -42.45 -14.22
C GLU A 274 -12.64 -42.14 -15.60
N PHE A 275 -12.55 -43.14 -16.48
CA PHE A 275 -11.99 -43.04 -17.83
C PHE A 275 -12.75 -42.08 -18.75
N ASP A 276 -14.05 -41.89 -18.52
CA ASP A 276 -14.90 -40.98 -19.32
C ASP A 276 -14.85 -39.52 -18.81
N MET A 277 -14.24 -39.26 -17.65
CA MET A 277 -14.12 -37.94 -17.02
C MET A 277 -12.65 -37.46 -16.95
N LYS A 278 -11.93 -37.55 -18.08
CA LYS A 278 -10.47 -37.25 -18.15
C LYS A 278 -10.07 -35.87 -17.63
N ASP A 279 -10.98 -34.90 -17.64
CA ASP A 279 -10.74 -33.53 -17.18
C ASP A 279 -11.00 -33.33 -15.66
N GLU A 280 -11.53 -34.33 -14.95
CA GLU A 280 -11.87 -34.29 -13.51
C GLU A 280 -11.18 -35.41 -12.70
N ALA A 281 -10.06 -35.94 -13.20
CA ALA A 281 -9.30 -37.00 -12.51
C ALA A 281 -8.83 -36.60 -11.10
N ALA A 282 -8.51 -37.61 -10.28
CA ALA A 282 -7.96 -37.43 -8.93
C ALA A 282 -6.73 -36.49 -8.94
N GLY A 283 -6.89 -35.30 -8.35
CA GLY A 283 -5.91 -34.20 -8.40
C GLY A 283 -6.48 -32.89 -8.93
N SER A 284 -7.66 -32.92 -9.59
CA SER A 284 -8.45 -31.71 -9.84
C SER A 284 -9.01 -31.16 -8.53
N SER A 285 -8.96 -29.83 -8.37
CA SER A 285 -9.17 -29.09 -7.12
C SER A 285 -10.28 -29.65 -6.22
N LEU A 286 -9.96 -29.88 -4.94
CA LEU A 286 -10.90 -30.21 -3.86
C LEU A 286 -12.10 -29.23 -3.85
N PRO A 287 -13.26 -29.63 -3.29
CA PRO A 287 -14.53 -28.88 -3.36
C PRO A 287 -14.49 -27.47 -2.76
N VAL A 288 -13.39 -27.07 -2.11
CA VAL A 288 -13.12 -25.70 -1.70
C VAL A 288 -11.88 -25.26 -2.47
N GLN A 289 -12.05 -24.37 -3.45
CA GLN A 289 -10.93 -23.56 -3.93
C GLN A 289 -10.40 -22.80 -2.69
N PRO A 290 -9.10 -22.84 -2.38
CA PRO A 290 -8.56 -21.97 -1.34
C PRO A 290 -8.86 -20.54 -1.77
N TRP A 291 -9.82 -19.90 -1.09
CA TRP A 291 -10.24 -18.50 -1.28
C TRP A 291 -10.22 -18.02 -2.75
N GLU A 292 -11.31 -18.22 -3.49
CA GLU A 292 -11.46 -17.48 -4.74
C GLU A 292 -11.43 -15.97 -4.45
N GLU A 293 -10.38 -15.31 -4.97
CA GLU A 293 -10.32 -13.87 -5.16
C GLU A 293 -11.63 -13.44 -5.83
N ALA A 294 -12.41 -12.63 -5.14
CA ALA A 294 -13.56 -11.97 -5.71
C ALA A 294 -13.08 -11.07 -6.86
N SER A 295 -13.04 -11.62 -8.08
CA SER A 295 -12.92 -10.83 -9.30
C SER A 295 -14.11 -9.87 -9.36
N PRO A 296 -13.90 -8.54 -9.38
CA PRO A 296 -14.98 -7.61 -9.57
C PRO A 296 -15.45 -7.72 -11.02
N ARG A 297 -16.65 -8.25 -11.23
CA ARG A 297 -17.35 -8.08 -12.50
C ARG A 297 -17.67 -6.60 -12.67
N LEU A 298 -16.92 -5.96 -13.56
CA LEU A 298 -17.30 -4.70 -14.18
C LEU A 298 -18.62 -4.91 -14.93
N THR A 299 -19.64 -4.14 -14.54
CA THR A 299 -20.66 -3.60 -15.44
C THR A 299 -20.60 -2.09 -15.35
#